data_AF-A0A529VKJ6-F1
#
_entry.id   AF-A0A529VKJ6-F1
#
_cell.length_a   1.000
_cell.length_b   1.000
_cell.length_c   1.000
_cell.angle_alpha   90.00
_cell.angle_beta   90.00
_cell.angle_gamma   90.00
#
_symmetry.space_group_name_H-M   'P 1'
#
loop_
_entity.id
_entity.type
_entity.pdbx_description
1 polymer ?
#
loop_
_entity_poly.entity_id
_entity_poly.type
_entity_poly.pdbx_seq_one_letter_code
_entity_poly.pdbx_strand_id
1 'polypeptide(L)'
;WISSNLHEELSVDALACKASMSPRTLARRFVQETGRTPAKFVEQLRLEAAKRALEDGKLPLKGIARLVGLGDEQSLRRAMLRSSAITPSEYRARFRLL
;
A
#
# COMPACT_ATOMS: atom_id res chain seq x y z
N TRP A 1 -3.27 -3.70 -12.98
CA TRP A 1 -2.14 -4.55 -12.55
C TRP A 1 -1.68 -4.22 -11.13
N ILE A 2 -1.28 -2.98 -10.82
CA ILE A 2 -0.76 -2.59 -9.47
C ILE A 2 -1.65 -3.09 -8.31
N SER A 3 -2.96 -2.81 -8.36
CA SER A 3 -3.91 -3.18 -7.30
C SER A 3 -4.00 -4.69 -7.01
N SER A 4 -3.73 -5.53 -8.02
CA SER A 4 -3.74 -7.00 -7.89
C SER A 4 -2.38 -7.55 -7.44
N ASN A 5 -1.32 -6.74 -7.43
CA ASN A 5 0.07 -7.17 -7.21
C ASN A 5 0.76 -6.31 -6.13
N LEU A 6 0.00 -5.87 -5.11
CA LEU A 6 0.49 -4.97 -4.06
C LEU A 6 1.64 -5.55 -3.23
N HIS A 7 1.74 -6.88 -3.16
CA HIS A 7 2.78 -7.63 -2.46
C HIS A 7 4.13 -7.62 -3.20
N GLU A 8 4.16 -7.25 -4.48
CA GLU A 8 5.38 -7.22 -5.28
C GLU A 8 6.20 -5.94 -5.06
N GLU A 9 7.40 -5.90 -5.64
CA GLU A 9 8.18 -4.67 -5.75
C GLU A 9 7.53 -3.74 -6.77
N LEU A 10 7.05 -2.59 -6.30
CA LEU A 10 6.34 -1.57 -7.09
C LEU A 10 7.12 -0.25 -7.08
N SER A 11 8.44 -0.33 -7.23
CA SER A 11 9.31 0.83 -7.41
C SER A 11 9.01 1.52 -8.75
N VAL A 12 9.41 2.80 -8.89
CA VAL A 12 9.23 3.53 -10.15
C VAL A 12 9.95 2.80 -11.29
N ASP A 13 11.14 2.26 -11.04
CA ASP A 13 11.92 1.48 -12.00
C ASP A 13 11.20 0.19 -12.42
N ALA A 14 10.66 -0.58 -11.47
CA ALA A 14 9.92 -1.80 -11.77
C ALA A 14 8.66 -1.51 -12.60
N LEU A 15 7.91 -0.47 -12.23
CA LEU A 15 6.72 -0.05 -12.98
C LEU A 15 7.09 0.47 -14.37
N ALA A 16 8.22 1.16 -14.52
CA ALA A 16 8.67 1.72 -15.78
C ALA A 16 9.10 0.60 -16.74
N CYS A 17 9.86 -0.38 -16.24
CA CYS A 17 10.20 -1.60 -16.95
C CYS A 17 8.93 -2.31 -17.45
N LYS A 18 7.94 -2.49 -16.57
CA LYS A 18 6.67 -3.14 -16.93
C LYS A 18 5.88 -2.37 -17.99
N ALA A 19 5.96 -1.04 -17.98
CA ALA A 19 5.29 -0.18 -18.94
C ALA A 19 6.11 0.06 -20.23
N SER A 20 7.30 -0.53 -20.37
CA SER A 20 8.25 -0.23 -21.46
C SER A 20 8.57 1.26 -21.58
N MET A 21 8.77 1.93 -20.44
CA MET A 21 9.11 3.34 -20.34
C MET A 21 10.40 3.54 -19.54
N SER A 22 11.06 4.69 -19.75
CA SER A 22 12.06 5.14 -18.78
C SER A 22 11.37 5.58 -17.46
N PRO A 23 12.05 5.48 -16.30
CA PRO A 23 11.48 5.90 -15.01
C PRO A 23 10.97 7.34 -15.00
N ARG A 24 11.68 8.25 -15.68
CA ARG A 24 11.29 9.65 -15.83
C ARG A 24 9.99 9.81 -16.63
N THR A 25 9.87 9.11 -17.76
CA THR A 25 8.67 9.17 -18.60
C THR A 25 7.47 8.59 -17.87
N LEU A 26 7.65 7.45 -17.21
CA LEU A 26 6.60 6.86 -16.37
C LEU A 26 6.17 7.87 -15.30
N ALA A 27 7.08 8.35 -14.47
CA ALA A 27 6.74 9.24 -13.35
C ALA A 27 5.98 10.49 -13.81
N ARG A 28 6.41 11.11 -14.92
CA ARG A 28 5.75 12.28 -15.49
C ARG A 28 4.33 11.95 -15.99
N ARG A 29 4.17 10.90 -16.81
CA ARG A 29 2.85 10.51 -17.34
C ARG A 29 1.92 10.08 -16.22
N PHE A 30 2.42 9.34 -15.23
CA PHE A 30 1.65 8.89 -14.09
C PHE A 30 1.07 10.07 -13.30
N VAL A 31 1.88 11.11 -13.05
CA VAL A 31 1.39 12.33 -12.39
C VAL A 31 0.37 13.07 -13.26
N GLN A 32 0.59 13.16 -14.58
CA GLN A 32 -0.38 13.79 -15.50
C GLN A 32 -1.73 13.08 -15.52
N GLU A 33 -1.73 11.74 -15.43
CA GLU A 33 -2.95 10.92 -15.51
C GLU A 33 -3.64 10.75 -14.15
N THR A 34 -2.88 10.65 -13.05
CA THR A 34 -3.43 10.31 -11.71
C THR A 34 -3.37 11.45 -10.70
N GLY A 35 -2.68 12.54 -11.03
CA GLY A 35 -2.40 13.65 -10.11
C GLY A 35 -1.43 13.31 -8.97
N ARG A 36 -0.84 12.11 -8.95
CA ARG A 36 0.02 11.62 -7.86
C ARG A 36 1.27 10.94 -8.42
N THR A 37 2.34 10.92 -7.62
CA THR A 37 3.52 10.14 -7.99
C THR A 37 3.22 8.64 -7.90
N PRO A 38 3.91 7.79 -8.68
CA PRO A 38 3.70 6.33 -8.60
C PRO A 38 3.86 5.79 -7.18
N ALA A 39 4.88 6.26 -6.45
CA ALA A 39 5.13 5.84 -5.06
C ALA A 39 3.96 6.19 -4.13
N LYS A 40 3.39 7.40 -4.25
CA LYS A 40 2.24 7.81 -3.42
C LYS A 40 0.97 7.04 -3.77
N PHE A 41 0.77 6.76 -5.05
CA PHE A 41 -0.34 5.95 -5.52
C PHE A 41 -0.27 4.51 -4.98
N VAL A 42 0.90 3.89 -5.06
CA VAL A 42 1.15 2.55 -4.47
C VAL A 42 0.97 2.58 -2.96
N GLU A 43 1.54 3.56 -2.26
CA GLU A 43 1.38 3.71 -0.81
C GLU A 43 -0.10 3.77 -0.41
N GLN A 44 -0.91 4.55 -1.13
CA GLN A 44 -2.35 4.65 -0.90
C GLN A 44 -3.06 3.31 -1.10
N LEU A 45 -2.82 2.62 -2.23
CA LEU A 45 -3.46 1.33 -2.51
C LEU A 45 -3.10 0.26 -1.47
N ARG A 46 -1.82 0.21 -1.06
CA ARG A 46 -1.36 -0.71 -0.01
C ARG A 46 -2.08 -0.45 1.30
N LEU A 47 -2.30 0.82 1.63
CA LEU A 47 -2.96 1.19 2.87
C LEU A 47 -4.46 0.89 2.85
N GLU A 48 -5.14 1.14 1.74
CA GLU A 48 -6.54 0.75 1.56
C GLU A 48 -6.72 -0.77 1.68
N ALA A 49 -5.82 -1.54 1.05
CA ALA A 49 -5.81 -3.00 1.18
C ALA A 49 -5.53 -3.45 2.62
N ALA A 50 -4.64 -2.75 3.33
CA ALA A 50 -4.32 -3.06 4.72
C ALA A 50 -5.53 -2.85 5.63
N LYS A 51 -6.27 -1.75 5.44
CA LYS A 51 -7.52 -1.47 6.20
C LYS A 51 -8.56 -2.56 5.99
N ARG A 52 -8.83 -2.95 4.74
CA ARG A 52 -9.74 -4.06 4.40
C ARG A 52 -9.31 -5.37 5.06
N ALA A 53 -8.01 -5.69 5.06
CA ALA A 53 -7.50 -6.90 5.69
C ALA A 53 -7.56 -6.84 7.23
N LEU A 54 -7.46 -5.65 7.84
CA LEU A 54 -7.63 -5.45 9.27
C LEU A 54 -9.09 -5.67 9.68
N GLU A 55 -10.03 -5.17 8.88
CA GLU A 55 -11.48 -5.35 9.04
C GLU A 55 -11.89 -6.82 8.94
N ASP A 56 -11.37 -7.56 7.94
CA ASP A 56 -11.64 -9.01 7.79
C ASP A 56 -11.12 -9.83 8.98
N GLY A 57 -10.08 -9.35 9.67
CA GLY A 57 -9.64 -9.90 10.95
C GLY A 57 -9.00 -11.29 10.92
N LYS A 58 -8.86 -11.92 9.74
CA LYS A 58 -8.36 -13.30 9.56
C LYS A 58 -6.84 -13.46 9.70
N LEU A 59 -6.07 -12.42 9.37
CA LEU A 59 -4.61 -12.50 9.34
C LEU A 59 -3.96 -11.80 10.54
N PRO A 60 -2.82 -12.31 11.06
CA PRO A 60 -2.00 -11.54 11.99
C PRO A 60 -1.39 -10.31 11.28
N LEU A 61 -0.96 -9.29 12.04
CA LEU A 61 -0.44 -8.03 11.46
C LEU A 61 0.76 -8.25 10.53
N LYS A 62 1.68 -9.14 10.90
CA LYS A 62 2.78 -9.58 10.03
C LYS A 62 2.28 -10.17 8.70
N GLY A 63 1.20 -10.95 8.73
CA GLY A 63 0.57 -11.51 7.54
C GLY A 63 -0.01 -10.43 6.62
N ILE A 64 -0.67 -9.42 7.21
CA ILE A 64 -1.19 -8.27 6.48
C ILE A 64 -0.06 -7.46 5.86
N ALA A 65 1.00 -7.18 6.60
CA ALA A 65 2.15 -6.42 6.10
C ALA A 65 2.76 -7.07 4.84
N ARG A 66 2.88 -8.41 4.83
CA ARG A 66 3.34 -9.16 3.66
C ARG A 66 2.33 -9.12 2.52
N LEU A 67 1.05 -9.34 2.82
CA LEU A 67 -0.03 -9.34 1.82
C LEU A 67 -0.09 -8.02 1.03
N VAL A 68 0.13 -6.90 1.72
CA VAL A 68 0.06 -5.56 1.11
C VAL A 68 1.42 -5.00 0.71
N GLY A 69 2.51 -5.78 0.82
CA GLY A 69 3.84 -5.39 0.36
C GLY A 69 4.52 -4.30 1.20
N LEU A 70 4.19 -4.19 2.49
CA LEU A 70 4.88 -3.31 3.45
C LEU A 70 6.07 -4.00 4.13
N GLY A 71 6.30 -5.28 3.86
CA GLY A 71 7.45 -6.05 4.34
C GLY A 71 7.29 -6.56 5.76
N ASP A 72 7.07 -5.67 6.73
CA ASP A 72 6.97 -6.01 8.14
C ASP A 72 5.89 -5.22 8.91
N GLU A 73 5.63 -5.68 10.14
CA GLU A 73 4.62 -5.09 11.02
C GLU A 73 4.97 -3.65 11.43
N GLN A 74 6.25 -3.32 11.58
CA GLN A 74 6.67 -1.96 11.92
C GLN A 74 6.37 -0.98 10.78
N SER A 75 6.55 -1.41 9.53
CA SER A 75 6.23 -0.62 8.36
C SER A 75 4.73 -0.46 8.17
N LEU A 76 3.95 -1.51 8.42
CA LEU A 76 2.48 -1.43 8.52
C LEU A 76 2.05 -0.42 9.59
N ARG A 77 2.64 -0.50 10.79
CA ARG A 77 2.35 0.43 11.89
C ARG A 77 2.65 1.87 11.50
N ARG A 78 3.85 2.14 10.96
CA ARG A 78 4.24 3.48 10.49
C ARG A 78 3.29 4.01 9.42
N ALA A 79 2.91 3.18 8.45
CA ALA A 79 1.99 3.57 7.39
C ALA A 79 0.60 3.92 7.92
N MET A 80 0.06 3.09 8.83
CA MET A 80 -1.24 3.33 9.49
C MET A 80 -1.23 4.62 10.32
N LEU A 81 -0.18 4.83 11.12
CA LEU A 81 -0.05 6.06 11.93
C LEU A 81 0.01 7.31 11.05
N ARG A 82 0.78 7.29 9.96
CA ARG A 82 0.90 8.44 9.05
C ARG A 82 -0.43 8.80 8.37
N SER A 83 -1.28 7.83 8.09
CA SER A 83 -2.51 8.07 7.32
C SER A 83 -3.77 8.21 8.18
N SER A 84 -3.87 7.49 9.29
CA SER A 84 -5.10 7.37 10.07
C SER A 84 -4.91 7.73 11.55
N ALA A 85 -3.71 8.18 11.93
CA ALA A 85 -3.34 8.59 13.29
C ALA A 85 -3.54 7.51 14.37
N ILE A 86 -3.77 6.25 13.98
CA ILE A 86 -3.95 5.11 14.88
C ILE A 86 -3.16 3.91 14.40
N THR A 87 -2.86 3.00 15.32
CA THR A 87 -2.15 1.77 15.04
C THR A 87 -3.05 0.74 14.33
N PRO A 88 -2.45 -0.26 13.64
CA PRO A 88 -3.22 -1.35 13.03
C PRO A 88 -4.09 -2.11 14.05
N SER A 89 -3.58 -2.33 15.26
CA SER A 89 -4.30 -3.01 16.35
C SER A 89 -5.51 -2.21 16.82
N GLU A 90 -5.36 -0.90 17.03
CA GLU A 90 -6.47 -0.02 17.42
C GLU A 90 -7.52 0.05 16.30
N TYR A 91 -7.10 0.17 15.05
CA TYR A 91 -8.01 0.16 13.90
C TYR A 91 -8.83 -1.15 13.88
N ARG A 92 -8.17 -2.31 14.00
CA ARG A 92 -8.85 -3.61 14.06
C ARG A 92 -9.80 -3.72 15.25
N ALA A 93 -9.40 -3.25 16.43
CA ALA A 93 -10.24 -3.31 17.63
C ALA A 93 -11.53 -2.50 17.47
N ARG A 94 -11.44 -1.30 16.86
CA ARG A 94 -12.62 -0.46 16.58
C ARG A 94 -13.63 -1.12 15.65
N PHE A 95 -13.17 -1.83 14.62
CA PHE A 95 -14.06 -2.52 13.68
C PHE A 95 -14.67 -3.81 14.21
N ARG A 96 -14.02 -4.49 15.17
CA ARG A 96 -14.61 -5.68 15.82
C ARG A 96 -15.79 -5.35 16.75
N LEU A 97 -15.98 -4.08 17.10
CA LEU A 97 -17.07 -3.61 17.96
C LEU A 97 -18.27 -3.09 17.15
N LEU A 98 -18.18 -3.07 15.82
CA LEU A 98 -19.25 -2.72 14.88
C LEU A 98 -19.88 -4.00 14.33
#